data_AF-A0A0Q4GWR2-F1
#
_entry.id   AF-A0A0Q4GWR2-F1
#
_cell.length_a   1.000
_cell.length_b   1.000
_cell.length_c   1.000
_cell.angle_alpha   90.00
_cell.angle_beta   90.00
_cell.angle_gamma   90.00
#
_symmetry.space_group_name_H-M   'P 1'
#
loop_
_entity.id
_entity.type
_entity.pdbx_description
1 polymer ?
#
loop_
_entity_poly.entity_id
_entity_poly.type
_entity_poly.pdbx_seq_one_letter_code
_entity_poly.pdbx_strand_id
1 'polypeptide(L)'
;MKLKTKFIIASVLLTVIMVDMIWWFRATDSDNSFEVIKQNYLSVFPGFLQNPLLLTGIAIVFLVISGIFFVQTRKGNLLKIVSTVGFCLSFTLAFWQLFSLMFG
;
A
#
# COMPACT_ATOMS: atom_id res chain seq x y z
N MET A 1 -16.13 7.22 15.33
CA MET A 1 -14.76 7.74 15.03
C MET A 1 -14.86 9.08 14.30
N LYS A 2 -14.11 10.11 14.75
CA LYS A 2 -14.16 11.46 14.17
C LYS A 2 -13.61 11.48 12.73
N LEU A 3 -14.09 12.39 11.88
CA LEU A 3 -13.67 12.53 10.48
C LEU A 3 -12.14 12.68 10.35
N LYS A 4 -11.54 13.52 11.21
CA LYS A 4 -10.08 13.71 11.26
C LYS A 4 -9.31 12.41 11.55
N THR A 5 -9.82 11.59 12.47
CA THR A 5 -9.18 10.30 12.81
C THR A 5 -9.23 9.33 11.62
N LYS A 6 -10.35 9.27 10.87
CA LYS A 6 -10.47 8.43 9.67
C LYS A 6 -9.45 8.84 8.62
N PHE A 7 -9.30 10.14 8.42
CA PHE A 7 -8.33 10.70 7.48
C PHE A 7 -6.89 10.35 7.88
N ILE A 8 -6.53 10.54 9.15
CA ILE A 8 -5.18 10.21 9.65
C ILE A 8 -4.88 8.72 9.48
N ILE A 9 -5.81 7.83 9.85
CA ILE A 9 -5.60 6.38 9.69
C ILE A 9 -5.44 6.02 8.20
N ALA A 10 -6.29 6.57 7.32
CA ALA A 10 -6.17 6.33 5.88
C ALA A 10 -4.82 6.79 5.34
N SER A 11 -4.37 7.99 5.71
CA SER A 11 -3.07 8.53 5.32
C SER A 11 -1.91 7.65 5.81
N VAL A 12 -1.92 7.22 7.07
CA VAL A 12 -0.87 6.36 7.63
C VAL A 12 -0.82 5.02 6.89
N LEU A 13 -1.98 4.38 6.67
CA LEU A 13 -2.04 3.11 5.94
C LEU A 13 -1.52 3.26 4.50
N LEU A 14 -1.93 4.32 3.80
CA LEU A 14 -1.44 4.58 2.44
C LEU A 14 0.08 4.82 2.43
N THR A 15 0.61 5.61 3.37
CA THR A 15 2.05 5.88 3.46
C THR A 15 2.86 4.61 3.71
N VAL A 16 2.39 3.70 4.57
CA VAL A 16 3.07 2.41 4.81
C VAL A 16 3.24 1.64 3.50
N ILE A 17 2.17 1.57 2.68
CA ILE A 17 2.23 0.86 1.39
C ILE A 17 3.08 1.60 0.36
N MET A 18 3.10 2.94 0.38
CA MET A 18 3.99 3.70 -0.50
C MET A 18 5.47 3.47 -0.15
N VAL A 19 5.81 3.41 1.14
CA VAL A 19 7.18 3.10 1.59
C VAL A 19 7.59 1.69 1.16
N ASP A 20 6.69 0.72 1.31
CA ASP A 20 6.91 -0.64 0.86
C ASP A 20 7.18 -0.72 -0.66
N MET A 21 6.39 -0.03 -1.48
CA MET A 21 6.63 0.04 -2.92
C MET A 21 7.96 0.71 -3.29
N ILE A 22 8.33 1.79 -2.59
CA ILE A 22 9.64 2.44 -2.81
C ILE A 22 10.78 1.45 -2.49
N TRP A 23 10.60 0.63 -1.44
CA TRP A 23 11.56 -0.40 -1.09
C TRP A 23 11.68 -1.47 -2.18
N TRP A 24 10.55 -1.93 -2.73
CA TRP A 24 10.52 -2.83 -3.87
C TRP A 24 11.26 -2.25 -5.08
N PHE A 25 10.96 -1.01 -5.47
CA PHE A 25 11.64 -0.36 -6.60
C PHE A 25 13.15 -0.24 -6.39
N ARG A 26 13.58 0.06 -5.17
CA ARG A 26 15.00 0.13 -4.83
C ARG A 26 15.68 -1.23 -4.90
N ALA A 27 15.00 -2.30 -4.50
CA ALA A 27 15.54 -3.65 -4.62
C ALA A 27 15.69 -4.06 -6.10
N THR A 28 14.73 -3.65 -6.96
CA THR A 28 14.75 -3.94 -8.40
C THR A 28 15.75 -3.10 -9.20
N ASP A 29 16.29 -2.02 -8.63
CA ASP A 29 17.32 -1.17 -9.27
C ASP A 29 18.72 -1.82 -9.28
N SER A 30 18.85 -3.02 -8.74
CA SER A 30 20.10 -3.79 -8.80
C SER A 30 20.11 -4.74 -9.99
N ASP A 31 21.24 -4.88 -10.69
CA ASP A 31 21.47 -5.83 -11.80
C ASP A 31 21.49 -7.31 -11.35
N ASN A 32 20.86 -7.62 -10.23
CA ASN A 32 20.79 -8.96 -9.67
C ASN A 32 19.68 -9.78 -10.33
N SER A 33 19.79 -11.11 -10.23
CA SER A 33 18.70 -12.00 -10.63
C SER A 33 17.44 -11.75 -9.79
N PHE A 34 16.26 -12.01 -10.37
CA PHE A 34 14.96 -11.80 -9.73
C PHE A 34 14.86 -12.45 -8.32
N GLU A 35 15.41 -13.67 -8.16
CA GLU A 35 15.38 -14.36 -6.87
C GLU A 35 16.23 -13.66 -5.79
N VAL A 36 17.36 -13.09 -6.19
CA VAL A 36 18.22 -12.31 -5.28
C VAL A 36 17.54 -11.00 -4.89
N ILE A 37 16.87 -10.33 -5.84
CA ILE A 37 16.08 -9.12 -5.57
C ILE A 37 14.95 -9.43 -4.58
N LYS A 38 14.21 -10.51 -4.82
CA LYS A 38 13.11 -10.96 -3.98
C LYS A 38 13.59 -11.28 -2.56
N GLN A 39 14.69 -12.02 -2.42
CA GLN A 39 15.26 -12.31 -1.11
C GLN A 39 15.74 -11.04 -0.39
N ASN A 40 16.41 -10.13 -1.09
CA ASN A 40 16.85 -8.86 -0.52
C ASN A 40 15.66 -8.01 -0.04
N TYR A 41 14.59 -7.93 -0.84
CA TYR A 41 13.36 -7.24 -0.44
C TYR A 41 12.73 -7.87 0.80
N LEU A 42 12.58 -9.20 0.81
CA LEU A 42 11.98 -9.94 1.94
C LEU A 42 12.85 -9.90 3.21
N SER A 43 14.17 -9.76 3.08
CA SER A 43 15.12 -9.79 4.20
C SER A 43 14.88 -8.70 5.25
N VAL A 44 14.24 -7.60 4.86
CA VAL A 44 13.93 -6.46 5.76
C VAL A 44 12.71 -6.77 6.64
N PHE A 45 11.88 -7.73 6.25
CA PHE A 45 10.71 -8.13 7.01
C PHE A 45 11.06 -9.22 8.03
N PRO A 46 10.38 -9.22 9.19
CA PRO A 46 10.54 -10.30 10.17
C PRO A 46 10.10 -11.64 9.56
N GLY A 47 10.67 -12.75 10.02
CA GLY A 47 10.51 -14.07 9.39
C GLY A 47 9.07 -14.51 9.07
N PHE A 48 8.10 -14.13 9.90
CA PHE A 48 6.67 -14.43 9.65
C PHE A 48 6.04 -13.63 8.50
N LEU A 49 6.64 -12.51 8.11
CA LEU A 49 6.24 -11.65 6.99
C LEU A 49 7.10 -11.87 5.75
N GLN A 50 8.08 -12.76 5.75
CA GLN A 50 8.91 -13.07 4.57
C GLN A 50 8.17 -13.89 3.50
N ASN A 51 6.84 -13.87 3.50
CA ASN A 51 6.01 -14.48 2.49
C ASN A 51 5.42 -13.39 1.58
N PRO A 52 5.79 -13.36 0.28
CA PRO A 52 5.36 -12.31 -0.63
C PRO A 52 3.84 -12.30 -0.84
N LEU A 53 3.18 -13.46 -0.89
CA LEU A 53 1.72 -13.54 -1.03
C LEU A 53 1.01 -12.94 0.19
N LEU A 54 1.56 -13.18 1.38
CA LEU A 54 1.01 -12.66 2.63
C LEU A 54 1.18 -11.14 2.70
N LEU A 55 2.36 -10.62 2.35
CA LEU A 55 2.63 -9.19 2.20
C LEU A 55 1.65 -8.51 1.24
N THR A 56 1.46 -9.06 0.03
CA THR A 56 0.53 -8.52 -0.95
C THR A 56 -0.92 -8.57 -0.45
N GLY A 57 -1.31 -9.64 0.24
CA GLY A 57 -2.62 -9.75 0.89
C GLY A 57 -2.86 -8.66 1.94
N ILE A 58 -1.88 -8.41 2.82
CA ILE A 58 -1.95 -7.33 3.82
C ILE A 58 -2.02 -5.97 3.12
N ALA A 59 -1.21 -5.75 2.07
CA ALA A 59 -1.20 -4.51 1.32
C ALA A 59 -2.57 -4.19 0.72
N ILE A 60 -3.23 -5.18 0.11
CA ILE A 60 -4.59 -5.04 -0.43
C ILE A 60 -5.57 -4.66 0.68
N VAL A 61 -5.55 -5.37 1.81
CA VAL A 61 -6.44 -5.07 2.94
C VAL A 61 -6.23 -3.64 3.44
N PHE A 62 -4.98 -3.19 3.57
CA PHE A 62 -4.65 -1.84 4.02
C PHE A 62 -5.10 -0.77 3.03
N LEU A 63 -4.91 -1.01 1.73
CA LEU A 63 -5.34 -0.10 0.67
C LEU A 63 -6.87 -0.01 0.57
N VAL A 64 -7.59 -1.13 0.75
CA VAL A 64 -9.06 -1.14 0.78
C VAL A 64 -9.58 -0.37 1.99
N ILE A 65 -9.02 -0.59 3.19
CA ILE A 65 -9.41 0.15 4.40
C ILE A 65 -9.13 1.65 4.22
N SER A 66 -7.93 1.98 3.71
CA SER A 66 -7.54 3.36 3.38
C SER A 66 -8.54 4.01 2.42
N GLY A 67 -8.87 3.34 1.32
CA GLY A 67 -9.83 3.81 0.32
C GLY A 67 -11.22 4.06 0.92
N ILE A 68 -11.74 3.11 1.71
CA ILE A 68 -13.04 3.25 2.39
C ILE A 68 -13.03 4.47 3.32
N PHE A 69 -11.96 4.67 4.09
CA PHE A 69 -11.85 5.81 5.00
C PHE A 69 -11.74 7.14 4.26
N PHE A 70 -11.00 7.20 3.15
CA PHE A 70 -10.94 8.39 2.29
C PHE A 70 -12.30 8.74 1.67
N VAL A 71 -13.08 7.75 1.22
CA VAL A 71 -14.45 8.00 0.72
C VAL A 71 -15.34 8.58 1.83
N GLN A 72 -15.22 8.06 3.06
CA GLN A 72 -15.99 8.56 4.19
C GLN A 72 -15.56 9.98 4.62
N THR A 73 -14.29 10.35 4.47
CA THR A 73 -13.78 11.68 4.84
C THR A 73 -14.11 12.75 3.80
N ARG A 74 -14.45 12.35 2.57
CA ARG A 74 -14.88 13.24 1.48
C ARG A 74 -16.12 14.09 1.79
N LYS A 75 -16.91 13.71 2.80
CA LYS A 75 -18.11 14.45 3.23
C LYS A 75 -17.80 15.84 3.83
N GLY A 76 -16.56 16.11 4.25
CA GLY A 76 -16.14 17.42 4.73
C GLY A 76 -15.55 18.29 3.61
N ASN A 77 -16.04 19.52 3.43
CA ASN A 77 -15.65 20.42 2.33
C ASN A 77 -14.12 20.67 2.25
N LEU A 78 -13.44 20.83 3.39
CA LEU A 78 -12.00 21.12 3.45
C LEU A 78 -11.10 19.95 3.03
N LEU A 79 -11.54 18.70 3.21
CA LEU A 79 -10.73 17.51 2.95
C LEU A 79 -11.15 16.79 1.66
N LYS A 80 -12.10 17.34 0.90
CA LYS A 80 -12.73 16.68 -0.25
C LYS A 80 -11.73 16.35 -1.36
N ILE A 81 -10.88 17.32 -1.73
CA ILE A 81 -9.89 17.15 -2.81
C ILE A 81 -8.85 16.11 -2.38
N VAL A 82 -8.22 16.32 -1.22
CA VAL A 82 -7.16 15.43 -0.71
C VAL A 82 -7.68 14.00 -0.49
N SER A 83 -8.90 13.86 0.03
CA SER A 83 -9.51 12.53 0.20
C SER A 83 -9.83 11.87 -1.14
N THR A 84 -10.19 12.65 -2.17
CA THR A 84 -10.43 12.08 -3.52
C THR A 84 -9.12 11.57 -4.12
N VAL A 85 -8.03 12.34 -3.99
CA VAL A 85 -6.70 11.92 -4.45
C VAL A 85 -6.24 10.68 -3.69
N GLY A 86 -6.35 10.66 -2.36
CA GLY A 86 -5.98 9.51 -1.53
C GLY A 86 -6.80 8.26 -1.87
N PHE A 87 -8.08 8.42 -2.18
CA PHE A 87 -8.93 7.32 -2.66
C PHE A 87 -8.45 6.78 -4.01
N CYS A 88 -8.23 7.64 -5.00
CA CYS A 88 -7.76 7.23 -6.32
C CYS A 88 -6.41 6.50 -6.22
N LEU A 89 -5.45 7.04 -5.45
CA LEU A 89 -4.17 6.39 -5.22
C LEU A 89 -4.33 5.03 -4.54
N SER A 90 -5.15 4.94 -3.50
CA SER A 90 -5.39 3.67 -2.80
C SER A 90 -5.98 2.62 -3.74
N PHE A 91 -6.91 3.02 -4.63
CA PHE A 91 -7.55 2.13 -5.58
C PHE A 91 -6.59 1.67 -6.69
N THR A 92 -5.83 2.59 -7.29
CA THR A 92 -4.82 2.26 -8.30
C THR A 92 -3.76 1.32 -7.74
N LEU A 93 -3.27 1.59 -6.53
CA LEU A 93 -2.32 0.71 -5.86
C LEU A 93 -2.93 -0.65 -5.52
N ALA A 94 -4.20 -0.70 -5.10
CA ALA A 94 -4.85 -1.98 -4.76
C ALA A 94 -5.00 -2.84 -6.02
N PHE A 95 -5.35 -2.21 -7.14
CA PHE A 95 -5.41 -2.88 -8.44
C PHE A 95 -4.03 -3.38 -8.88
N TRP A 96 -2.99 -2.58 -8.68
CA TRP A 96 -1.62 -3.01 -8.94
C TRP A 96 -1.21 -4.23 -8.11
N GLN A 97 -1.53 -4.23 -6.81
CA GLN A 97 -1.24 -5.37 -5.93
C GLN A 97 -2.00 -6.65 -6.35
N LEU A 98 -3.27 -6.51 -6.79
CA LEU A 98 -4.03 -7.63 -7.34
C LEU A 98 -3.41 -8.19 -8.64
N PHE A 99 -2.96 -7.30 -9.53
CA PHE A 99 -2.26 -7.69 -10.74
C PHE A 99 -0.95 -8.41 -10.41
N SER A 100 -0.17 -7.88 -9.47
CA SER A 100 1.07 -8.51 -9.01
C SER A 100 0.86 -9.90 -8.41
N LEU A 101 -0.27 -10.14 -7.74
CA LEU A 101 -0.64 -11.44 -7.20
C LEU A 101 -0.99 -12.46 -8.30
N MET A 102 -1.55 -12.01 -9.41
CA MET A 102 -1.97 -12.87 -10.52
C MET A 102 -0.80 -13.29 -11.41
N PHE A 103 0.26 -12.48 -11.47
CA PHE A 103 1.43 -12.69 -12.33
C PHE A 103 2.74 -12.97 -11.57
N GLY A 104 2.70 -13.04 -10.24
CA GLY A 104 3.87 -13.20 -9.36
C GLY A 104 3.99 -14.56 -8.69
#